data_AF-A0A7X7WGU6-F1
#
_entry.id   AF-A0A7X7WGU6-F1
#
_cell.length_a   1.000
_cell.length_b   1.000
_cell.length_c   1.000
_cell.angle_alpha   90.00
_cell.angle_beta   90.00
_cell.angle_gamma   90.00
#
_symmetry.space_group_name_H-M   'P 1'
#
loop_
_entity.id
_entity.type
_entity.pdbx_description
1 polymer ?
#
loop_
_entity_poly.entity_id
_entity_poly.type
_entity_poly.pdbx_seq_one_letter_code
_entity_poly.pdbx_strand_id
1 'polypeptide(L)'
;MDFEISKKLEQNNQNKYESVIIAARVARKINSQRLAAAEQSGAEAPIKYPMKVTTEALKELAEGKVAFKYREETSAGDELFSQ
;
A
#
# COMPACT_ATOMS: atom_id res chain seq x y z
N MET A 1 15.38 -1.19 7.97
CA MET A 1 14.42 -1.64 6.95
C MET A 1 14.78 -3.09 6.67
N ASP A 2 13.86 -4.04 6.82
CA ASP A 2 14.19 -5.47 6.74
C ASP A 2 14.66 -5.80 5.32
N PHE A 3 15.92 -6.21 5.18
CA PHE A 3 16.55 -6.56 3.91
C PHE A 3 15.75 -7.64 3.14
N GLU A 4 15.12 -8.55 3.88
CA GLU A 4 14.25 -9.61 3.37
C GLU A 4 12.99 -9.08 2.66
N ILE A 5 12.39 -7.99 3.14
CA ILE A 5 11.18 -7.41 2.53
C ILE A 5 11.53 -6.80 1.18
N SER A 6 12.63 -6.04 1.11
CA SER A 6 13.10 -5.44 -0.14
C SER A 6 13.39 -6.51 -1.19
N LYS A 7 14.08 -7.60 -0.81
CA LYS A 7 14.40 -8.71 -1.71
C LYS A 7 13.13 -9.42 -2.23
N LYS A 8 12.15 -9.67 -1.36
CA LYS A 8 10.87 -10.28 -1.76
C LYS A 8 10.07 -9.38 -2.70
N LEU A 9 10.07 -8.06 -2.47
CA LEU A 9 9.43 -7.10 -3.36
C LEU A 9 10.10 -7.05 -4.73
N GLU A 10 11.43 -7.13 -4.79
CA GLU A 10 12.16 -7.22 -6.06
C GLU A 10 11.89 -8.51 -6.82
N GLN A 11 11.65 -9.62 -6.11
CA GLN A 11 11.34 -10.92 -6.74
C GLN A 11 9.88 -11.01 -7.21
N ASN A 12 8.94 -10.44 -6.45
CA ASN A 12 7.51 -10.55 -6.73
C ASN A 12 6.99 -9.46 -7.68
N ASN A 13 7.65 -8.30 -7.74
CA ASN A 13 7.12 -7.15 -8.45
C ASN A 13 8.00 -6.78 -9.64
N GLN A 14 7.42 -6.82 -10.83
CA GLN A 14 8.12 -6.49 -12.07
C GLN A 14 8.56 -5.01 -12.13
N ASN A 15 7.90 -4.12 -11.36
CA ASN A 15 8.22 -2.69 -11.34
C ASN A 15 8.32 -2.10 -9.92
N LYS A 16 9.49 -1.53 -9.59
CA LYS A 16 9.77 -0.90 -8.29
C LYS A 16 8.86 0.30 -8.00
N TYR A 17 8.58 1.14 -8.99
CA TYR A 17 7.76 2.34 -8.81
C TYR A 17 6.30 1.99 -8.54
N GLU A 18 5.80 0.99 -9.25
CA GLU A 18 4.43 0.51 -9.05
C GLU A 18 4.25 -0.09 -7.66
N SER A 19 5.25 -0.82 -7.18
CA SER A 19 5.28 -1.34 -5.80
C SER A 19 5.13 -0.24 -4.77
N VAL A 20 5.79 0.91 -4.98
CA VAL A 20 5.68 2.08 -4.09
C VAL A 20 4.27 2.66 -4.12
N ILE A 21 3.67 2.80 -5.31
CA ILE A 21 2.32 3.33 -5.47
C ILE A 21 1.29 2.43 -4.77
N ILE A 22 1.40 1.12 -4.95
CA ILE A 22 0.49 0.14 -4.35
C ILE A 22 0.69 0.09 -2.83
N ALA A 23 1.93 0.05 -2.34
CA ALA A 23 2.21 0.11 -0.90
C ALA A 23 1.63 1.39 -0.27
N ALA A 24 1.75 2.54 -0.93
CA ALA A 24 1.17 3.80 -0.45
C ALA A 24 -0.37 3.74 -0.40
N ARG A 25 -1.01 3.15 -1.41
CA ARG A 25 -2.47 2.97 -1.46
C ARG A 25 -2.95 2.06 -0.32
N VAL A 26 -2.27 0.93 -0.11
CA VAL A 26 -2.57 -0.02 0.96
C VAL A 26 -2.38 0.63 2.32
N ALA A 27 -1.29 1.37 2.52
CA ALA A 27 -1.04 2.09 3.77
C ALA A 27 -2.15 3.11 4.09
N ARG A 28 -2.66 3.84 3.09
CA ARG A 28 -3.80 4.75 3.26
C ARG A 28 -5.08 3.99 3.65
N LYS A 29 -5.35 2.84 3.03
CA LYS A 29 -6.49 1.98 3.37
C LYS A 29 -6.41 1.49 4.82
N ILE A 30 -5.25 0.95 5.22
CA ILE A 30 -5.01 0.50 6.61
C ILE A 30 -5.22 1.67 7.57
N ASN A 31 -4.67 2.85 7.26
CA ASN A 31 -4.84 4.03 8.12
C ASN A 31 -6.31 4.45 8.27
N SER A 32 -7.08 4.43 7.17
CA SER A 32 -8.51 4.73 7.20
C SER A 32 -9.29 3.72 8.04
N GLN A 33 -8.99 2.42 7.94
CA GLN A 33 -9.61 1.39 8.77
C GLN A 33 -9.27 1.56 10.25
N ARG A 34 -8.00 1.88 10.56
CA ARG A 34 -7.54 2.15 11.93
C ARG A 34 -8.22 3.39 12.53
N LEU A 35 -8.45 4.42 11.73
CA LEU A 35 -9.18 5.62 12.15
C LEU A 35 -10.65 5.30 12.44
N ALA A 36 -11.33 4.60 11.53
CA ALA A 36 -12.72 4.18 11.72
C ALA A 36 -12.88 3.27 12.96
N ALA A 37 -11.94 2.35 13.19
CA ALA A 37 -11.93 1.52 14.39
C ALA A 37 -11.71 2.34 15.67
N ALA A 38 -10.85 3.35 15.64
CA ALA A 38 -10.66 4.26 16.76
C ALA A 38 -11.93 5.04 17.08
N GLU A 39 -12.58 5.61 16.07
CA GLU A 39 -13.87 6.33 16.22
C GLU A 39 -14.96 5.43 16.80
N GLN A 40 -15.09 4.18 16.33
CA GLN A 40 -16.08 3.23 16.84
C GLN A 40 -15.79 2.75 18.26
N SER A 41 -14.52 2.67 18.65
CA SER A 41 -14.14 2.17 19.97
C SER A 41 -14.53 3.10 21.12
N GLY A 42 -14.81 4.37 20.85
CA GLY A 42 -15.06 5.38 21.89
C GLY A 42 -13.91 5.55 22.88
N ALA A 43 -12.71 5.04 22.54
CA ALA A 43 -11.57 5.03 23.43
C ALA A 43 -11.09 6.47 23.71
N GLU A 44 -10.99 6.80 24.99
CA GLU A 44 -10.52 8.10 25.48
C GLU A 44 -9.01 8.31 25.22
N ALA A 45 -8.29 7.22 24.94
CA ALA A 45 -6.86 7.22 24.62
C ALA A 45 -6.60 6.73 23.19
N PRO A 46 -5.58 7.30 22.49
CA PRO A 46 -5.26 6.88 21.13
C PRO A 46 -4.84 5.42 21.07
N ILE A 47 -5.45 4.66 20.16
CA ILE A 47 -5.09 3.26 19.89
C ILE A 47 -3.64 3.21 19.42
N LYS A 48 -2.79 2.53 20.20
CA LYS A 48 -1.38 2.32 19.84
C LYS A 48 -1.26 1.08 18.96
N TYR A 49 -0.83 1.29 17.73
CA TYR A 49 -0.52 0.21 16.81
C TYR A 49 0.96 -0.16 16.90
N PRO A 50 1.32 -1.46 16.84
CA PRO A 50 2.69 -1.94 17.02
C PRO A 50 3.63 -1.55 15.87
N MET A 51 3.06 -1.19 14.72
CA MET A 51 3.79 -0.93 13.48
C MET A 51 3.19 0.25 12.71
N LYS A 52 4.07 1.01 12.04
CA LYS A 52 3.70 2.04 11.07
C LYS A 52 2.93 1.42 9.91
N VAL A 53 1.86 2.08 9.46
CA VAL A 53 1.00 1.62 8.36
C VAL A 53 1.77 1.31 7.06
N THR A 54 2.87 2.03 6.81
CA THR A 54 3.72 1.82 5.63
C THR A 54 4.52 0.52 5.70
N THR A 55 5.03 0.16 6.88
CA THR A 55 5.75 -1.09 7.09
C THR A 55 4.81 -2.28 6.95
N GLU A 56 3.57 -2.16 7.45
CA GLU A 56 2.55 -3.19 7.32
C GLU A 56 2.15 -3.38 5.85
N ALA A 57 1.90 -2.28 5.14
CA ALA A 57 1.61 -2.32 3.71
C ALA A 57 2.72 -2.96 2.87
N LEU A 58 3.99 -2.67 3.18
CA LEU A 58 5.13 -3.30 2.50
C LEU A 58 5.22 -4.80 2.79
N LYS A 59 4.87 -5.24 4.01
CA LYS A 59 4.79 -6.67 4.35
C LYS A 59 3.68 -7.36 3.59
N GLU A 60 2.46 -6.80 3.58
CA GLU A 60 1.34 -7.38 2.82
C GLU A 60 1.65 -7.49 1.33
N LEU A 61 2.36 -6.50 0.78
CA LEU A 61 2.80 -6.52 -0.60
C LEU A 61 3.88 -7.59 -0.85
N ALA A 62 4.88 -7.68 0.03
CA ALA A 62 5.94 -8.69 -0.08
C ALA A 62 5.44 -10.12 0.09
N GLU A 63 4.37 -10.30 0.87
CA GLU A 63 3.70 -11.59 1.09
C GLU A 63 2.70 -11.96 -0.03
N GLY A 64 2.50 -11.07 -1.02
CA GLY A 64 1.57 -11.32 -2.13
C GLY A 64 0.09 -11.24 -1.73
N LYS A 65 -0.24 -10.72 -0.54
CA LYS A 65 -1.63 -10.52 -0.08
C LYS A 65 -2.34 -9.40 -0.84
N VAL A 66 -1.58 -8.51 -1.46
CA VAL A 66 -2.08 -7.41 -2.29
C VAL A 66 -1.84 -7.75 -3.75
N ALA A 67 -2.93 -7.91 -4.50
CA ALA A 67 -2.84 -8.12 -5.93
C ALA A 67 -2.40 -6.82 -6.63
N PHE A 68 -1.38 -6.93 -7.48
CA PHE A 68 -1.05 -5.91 -8.45
C PHE A 68 -2.17 -5.84 -9.49
N LYS A 69 -2.93 -4.76 -9.46
CA LYS A 69 -3.85 -4.40 -10.53
C LYS A 69 -3.39 -3.05 -11.07
N TYR A 70 -2.36 -3.08 -11.92
CA TYR A 70 -2.16 -2.00 -12.87
C TYR A 70 -3.40 -2.01 -13.75
N ARG A 71 -4.34 -1.12 -13.46
CA ARG A 71 -5.50 -0.96 -14.31
C ARG A 71 -4.99 -0.38 -15.63
N GLU A 72 -5.07 -1.17 -16.69
CA GLU A 72 -5.21 -0.66 -18.05
C GLU A 72 -6.29 0.43 -18.14
N GLU A 73 -7.23 0.51 -17.19
CA GLU A 73 -8.21 1.62 -17.09
C GLU A 73 -7.59 3.00 -16.78
N THR A 74 -6.29 3.10 -16.52
CA THR A 74 -5.56 4.39 -16.40
C THR A 74 -4.51 4.59 -17.49
N SER A 75 -4.56 3.83 -18.60
CA SER A 75 -4.11 4.44 -19.85
C SER A 75 -5.15 5.52 -20.17
N ALA A 76 -4.90 6.73 -19.66
CA ALA A 76 -5.26 7.88 -20.46
C ALA A 76 -4.65 7.57 -21.83
N GLY A 77 -5.48 7.32 -22.84
CA GLY A 77 -5.01 7.00 -24.17
C GLY A 77 -3.92 7.99 -24.57
N ASP A 78 -3.03 7.56 -25.45
CA ASP A 78 -2.00 8.39 -26.11
C ASP A 78 -2.55 9.66 -26.82
N GLU A 79 -3.81 10.04 -26.58
CA GLU A 79 -4.52 11.21 -27.06
C GLU A 79 -4.25 12.48 -26.22
N LEU A 80 -3.67 12.39 -25.02
CA LEU A 80 -3.45 13.58 -24.17
C LEU A 80 -2.20 14.41 -24.54
N PHE A 81 -1.31 13.88 -25.38
CA PHE A 81 -0.08 14.55 -25.83
C PHE A 81 0.01 14.72 -27.35
N SER A 82 -1.09 14.50 -28.07
CA SER A 82 -1.19 14.76 -29.52
C SER A 82 -1.95 16.07 -29.80
N GLN A 83 -1.32 17.19 -29.47
CA GLN A 83 -1.63 18.51 -30.06
C GLN A 83 -0.35 19.23 -30.45
#